data_AF-A0AAV2RPX1-F1
#
_entry.id   AF-A0AAV2RPX1-F1
#
_cell.length_a   1.000
_cell.length_b   1.000
_cell.length_c   1.000
_cell.angle_alpha   90.00
_cell.angle_beta   90.00
_cell.angle_gamma   90.00
#
_symmetry.space_group_name_H-M   'P 1'
#
loop_
_entity.id
_entity.type
_entity.pdbx_description
1 polymer ?
#
loop_
_entity_poly.entity_id
_entity_poly.type
_entity_poly.pdbx_seq_one_letter_code
_entity_poly.pdbx_strand_id
1 'polypeptide(L)'
;MKANDKNLLLNKYTYALVNVNISKLPENIIKEVNFLEHLYIEQELTLNGLIKRKSRILEKYIQKNDKHNLVYNQENEWPPKQNIKNSGIPDIKNNSTLRKLLWDMPNIHNDNYKNIRYRKENSKWIEDNIGTLENYEGSLPWEKNGFYKKLTENIFDSEKDHEVPKFGQRQLLDMFAESLLHVNRLYNSEFGYQARRVPAHMPHLINKDVMRDLQERFTEEFELTSSHSVRQANDMQYAFSYFFFLMSSKIERTLDEVFDEFDTDNSGTWSDREIRTFLSRHHDLPLHYSYVQNFHQIVENCSSVHHVKSVPTPAYERYADSNLPTVSLELVLVCDSLSSLLKKQQKIAKYRHTQHNDELVHFKMISSNVSTVVHHLDEVRKNPRKFICLNSNLDPASKDNELIHALVQDTYESLFPIPSSMELPPMYRNRFLHIHELRDWKHWRDIIRALIYASLASLIMLTLVNFFSNEIESIRRRWCRRKRRREGYGTSRV
;
A
#
# COMPACT_ATOMS: atom_id res chain seq x y z
N MET A 1 37.33 -24.45 45.29
CA MET A 1 36.39 -25.51 44.82
C MET A 1 34.99 -25.10 45.28
N LYS A 2 33.96 -24.85 44.48
CA LYS A 2 33.60 -25.04 43.06
C LYS A 2 32.65 -23.87 42.71
N ALA A 3 32.92 -23.06 41.69
CA ALA A 3 32.28 -23.12 40.36
C ALA A 3 30.72 -23.05 40.36
N ASN A 4 30.15 -21.84 40.25
CA ASN A 4 29.19 -21.45 39.20
C ASN A 4 28.49 -20.09 39.49
N ASP A 5 29.24 -18.99 39.38
CA ASP A 5 28.69 -17.63 39.20
C ASP A 5 28.81 -17.21 37.73
N LYS A 6 28.27 -18.01 36.81
CA LYS A 6 28.39 -17.81 35.36
C LYS A 6 27.10 -17.51 34.60
N ASN A 7 25.99 -17.19 35.29
CA ASN A 7 24.69 -17.04 34.63
C ASN A 7 23.89 -15.76 34.93
N LEU A 8 24.52 -14.68 35.44
CA LEU A 8 23.78 -13.45 35.78
C LEU A 8 24.18 -12.19 35.02
N LEU A 9 24.73 -12.30 33.80
CA LEU A 9 25.12 -11.11 33.01
C LEU A 9 24.77 -11.17 31.50
N LEU A 10 23.79 -11.97 31.08
CA LEU A 10 23.44 -12.11 29.65
C LEU A 10 22.09 -11.53 29.22
N ASN A 11 21.43 -10.69 30.02
CA ASN A 11 20.12 -10.13 29.67
C ASN A 11 19.98 -8.66 30.08
N LYS A 12 20.68 -7.76 29.37
CA LYS A 12 20.30 -6.35 29.11
C LYS A 12 21.48 -5.63 28.42
N TYR A 13 21.74 -5.95 27.15
CA TYR A 13 22.45 -5.02 26.28
C TYR A 13 21.43 -4.44 25.30
N THR A 14 20.94 -3.25 25.62
CA THR A 14 20.42 -2.32 24.61
C THR A 14 21.59 -1.97 23.71
N TYR A 15 21.56 -2.44 22.47
CA TYR A 15 22.65 -2.35 21.48
C TYR A 15 22.90 -0.93 20.93
N ALA A 16 23.02 0.04 21.83
CA ALA A 16 23.57 1.35 21.55
C ALA A 16 25.05 1.35 21.94
N LEU A 17 25.92 1.63 20.97
CA LEU A 17 27.33 2.01 21.16
C LEU A 17 28.27 0.89 21.67
N VAL A 18 28.60 -0.08 20.80
CA VAL A 18 29.80 -0.89 21.01
C VAL A 18 31.02 -0.06 20.58
N ASN A 19 31.61 0.67 21.53
CA ASN A 19 32.83 1.44 21.31
C ASN A 19 34.05 0.50 21.43
N VAL A 20 34.46 -0.14 20.34
CA VAL A 20 35.68 -0.96 20.30
C VAL A 20 36.84 -0.10 19.85
N ASN A 21 38.00 -0.21 20.52
CA ASN A 21 39.20 0.46 20.05
C ASN A 21 39.59 -0.11 18.66
N ILE A 22 39.41 0.71 17.62
CA ILE A 22 39.58 0.35 16.21
C ILE A 22 40.99 -0.18 15.93
N SER A 23 42.00 0.32 16.65
CA SER A 23 43.40 -0.11 16.49
C SER A 23 43.70 -1.52 16.98
N LYS A 24 42.73 -2.21 17.62
CA LYS A 24 42.84 -3.61 18.05
C LYS A 24 42.00 -4.57 17.20
N LEU A 25 41.35 -4.08 16.14
CA LEU A 25 40.59 -4.91 15.22
C LEU A 25 41.50 -5.40 14.07
N PRO A 26 41.22 -6.56 13.45
CA PRO A 26 41.95 -7.01 12.28
C PRO A 26 41.58 -6.16 11.06
N GLU A 27 42.53 -6.01 10.14
CA GLU A 27 42.42 -5.10 9.00
C GLU A 27 41.16 -5.31 8.14
N ASN A 28 40.66 -6.54 8.06
CA ASN A 28 39.43 -6.85 7.33
C ASN A 28 38.19 -6.20 7.95
N ILE A 29 38.07 -6.22 9.28
CA ILE A 29 36.96 -5.59 10.01
C ILE A 29 37.09 -4.06 9.93
N ILE A 30 38.30 -3.53 10.01
CA ILE A 30 38.55 -2.08 9.86
C ILE A 30 38.10 -1.61 8.47
N LYS A 31 38.42 -2.35 7.41
CA LYS A 31 37.98 -2.03 6.04
C LYS A 31 36.46 -2.05 5.90
N GLU A 32 35.78 -3.06 6.47
CA GLU A 32 34.30 -3.12 6.43
C GLU A 32 33.65 -1.97 7.21
N VAL A 33 34.20 -1.59 8.36
CA VAL A 33 33.69 -0.47 9.16
C VAL A 33 33.91 0.86 8.44
N ASN A 34 35.10 1.09 7.89
CA ASN A 34 35.40 2.30 7.12
C ASN A 34 34.51 2.40 5.86
N PHE A 35 34.20 1.28 5.22
CA PHE A 35 33.27 1.24 4.10
C PHE A 35 31.86 1.66 4.51
N LEU A 36 31.34 1.18 5.66
CA LEU A 36 30.04 1.62 6.16
C LEU A 36 30.02 3.11 6.53
N GLU A 37 31.12 3.64 7.07
CA GLU A 37 31.26 5.06 7.38
C GLU A 37 31.31 5.91 6.10
N HIS A 38 31.98 5.45 5.06
CA HIS A 38 31.93 6.07 3.73
C HIS A 38 30.51 6.10 3.17
N LEU A 39 29.76 4.99 3.24
CA LEU A 39 28.35 4.94 2.81
C LEU A 39 27.46 5.91 3.60
N TYR A 40 27.79 6.19 4.86
CA TYR A 40 27.07 7.18 5.66
C TYR A 40 27.41 8.62 5.23
N ILE A 41 28.69 8.90 4.96
CA ILE A 41 29.15 10.22 4.47
C ILE A 41 28.52 10.54 3.11
N GLU A 42 28.42 9.55 2.22
CA GLU A 42 27.76 9.66 0.91
C GLU A 42 26.22 9.65 0.98
N GLN A 43 25.64 9.65 2.19
CA GLN A 43 24.19 9.61 2.45
C GLN A 43 23.46 8.37 1.90
N GLU A 44 24.19 7.33 1.46
CA GLU A 44 23.63 6.04 1.03
C GLU A 44 23.18 5.16 2.21
N LEU A 45 23.60 5.49 3.43
CA LEU A 45 23.25 4.79 4.66
C LEU A 45 22.71 5.77 5.71
N THR A 46 21.57 5.47 6.33
CA THR A 46 21.05 6.28 7.45
C THR A 46 21.88 6.07 8.72
N LEU A 47 21.89 7.05 9.63
CA LEU A 47 22.58 6.94 10.92
C LEU A 47 22.18 5.67 11.70
N ASN A 48 20.89 5.35 11.73
CA ASN A 48 20.39 4.12 12.35
C ASN A 48 20.86 2.85 11.61
N GLY A 49 20.96 2.93 10.28
CA GLY A 49 21.50 1.86 9.44
C GLY A 49 22.99 1.60 9.71
N LEU A 50 23.79 2.66 9.85
CA LEU A 50 25.20 2.59 10.22
C LEU A 50 25.37 1.92 11.59
N ILE A 51 24.65 2.40 12.60
CA ILE A 51 24.73 1.87 13.97
C ILE A 51 24.41 0.38 13.99
N LYS A 52 23.32 -0.04 13.32
CA LYS A 52 22.88 -1.45 13.30
C LYS A 52 23.86 -2.36 12.57
N ARG A 53 24.38 -1.94 11.42
CA ARG A 53 25.32 -2.73 10.60
C ARG A 53 26.69 -2.83 11.26
N LYS A 54 27.23 -1.71 11.77
CA LYS A 54 28.50 -1.67 12.51
C LYS A 54 28.46 -2.56 13.75
N SER A 55 27.36 -2.51 14.52
CA SER A 55 27.16 -3.35 15.70
C SER A 55 27.15 -4.85 15.35
N ARG A 56 26.53 -5.24 14.24
CA ARG A 56 26.45 -6.64 13.81
C ARG A 56 27.80 -7.21 13.35
N ILE A 57 28.62 -6.39 12.69
CA ILE A 57 29.98 -6.77 12.27
C ILE A 57 30.86 -7.00 13.51
N LEU A 58 30.83 -6.04 14.44
CA LEU A 58 31.60 -6.13 15.68
C LEU A 58 31.12 -7.29 16.57
N GLU A 59 29.82 -7.55 16.65
CA GLU A 59 29.25 -8.69 17.39
C GLU A 59 29.75 -10.03 16.85
N LYS A 60 29.71 -10.24 15.53
CA LYS A 60 30.24 -11.46 14.89
C LYS A 60 31.73 -11.65 15.18
N TYR A 61 32.50 -10.56 15.22
CA TYR A 61 33.93 -10.63 15.52
C TYR A 61 34.19 -10.96 16.98
N ILE A 62 33.49 -10.31 17.91
CA ILE A 62 33.62 -10.50 19.36
C ILE A 62 33.18 -11.92 19.75
N GLN A 63 32.08 -12.44 19.19
CA GLN A 63 31.63 -13.83 19.43
C GLN A 63 32.64 -14.88 18.96
N LYS A 64 33.55 -14.53 18.04
CA LYS A 64 34.58 -15.43 17.50
C LYS A 64 35.92 -15.34 18.24
N ASN A 65 36.12 -14.31 19.07
CA ASN A 65 37.38 -14.03 19.76
C ASN A 65 37.15 -13.79 21.26
N ASP A 66 37.31 -14.84 22.07
CA ASP A 66 37.13 -14.87 23.53
C ASP A 66 38.07 -13.96 24.34
N LYS A 67 38.99 -13.20 23.71
CA LYS A 67 40.03 -12.40 24.38
C LYS A 67 39.81 -10.89 24.34
N HIS A 68 38.71 -10.38 23.79
CA HIS A 68 38.46 -8.94 23.73
C HIS A 68 37.77 -8.42 25.00
N ASN A 69 38.51 -7.67 25.82
CA ASN A 69 37.93 -6.89 26.92
C ASN A 69 37.08 -5.75 26.35
N LEU A 70 35.77 -5.80 26.57
CA LEU A 70 34.82 -4.72 26.29
C LEU A 70 35.12 -3.55 27.25
N VAL A 71 35.65 -2.45 26.73
CA VAL A 71 35.82 -1.21 27.51
C VAL A 71 34.71 -0.25 27.09
N TYR A 72 33.74 -0.02 27.98
CA TYR A 72 32.80 1.08 27.83
C TYR A 72 33.47 2.34 28.36
N ASN A 73 33.83 3.28 27.46
CA ASN A 73 34.32 4.60 27.87
C ASN A 73 33.32 5.67 27.40
N GLN A 74 32.73 6.37 28.37
CA GLN A 74 31.62 7.31 28.18
C GLN A 74 32.04 8.63 27.51
N GLU A 75 33.35 8.90 27.44
CA GLU A 75 33.90 10.17 26.95
C GLU A 75 34.03 10.27 25.42
N ASN A 76 33.84 9.18 24.68
CA ASN A 76 34.07 9.12 23.22
C ASN A 76 32.79 8.77 22.43
N GLU A 77 31.70 9.52 22.63
CA GLU A 77 30.53 9.44 21.73
C GLU A 77 30.92 9.90 20.31
N TRP A 78 30.76 9.02 19.32
CA TRP A 78 30.91 9.35 17.91
C TRP A 78 29.54 9.28 17.21
N PRO A 79 29.18 10.25 16.35
CA PRO A 79 29.99 11.40 15.92
C PRO A 79 30.10 12.48 17.01
N PRO A 80 31.17 13.31 17.00
CA PRO A 80 31.29 14.42 17.93
C PRO A 80 30.12 15.40 17.75
N LYS A 81 29.50 15.84 18.85
CA LYS A 81 28.48 16.88 18.86
C LYS A 81 29.08 18.17 18.29
N GLN A 82 28.68 18.57 17.08
CA GLN A 82 29.01 19.91 16.56
C GLN A 82 28.21 20.96 17.33
N ASN A 83 28.92 21.87 18.00
CA ASN A 83 28.34 23.08 18.60
C ASN A 83 28.02 24.10 17.49
N ILE A 84 26.80 24.10 16.98
CA ILE A 84 26.29 25.21 16.18
C ILE A 84 25.89 26.34 17.15
N LYS A 85 26.76 27.35 17.29
CA LYS A 85 26.37 28.63 17.91
C LYS A 85 25.44 29.37 16.95
N ASN A 86 24.27 29.74 17.47
CA ASN A 86 23.27 30.59 16.84
C ASN A 86 23.84 31.93 16.35
N SER A 87 23.40 32.38 15.18
CA SER A 87 23.30 33.80 14.84
C SER A 87 21.87 34.14 14.41
N GLY A 88 21.13 34.77 15.34
CA GLY A 88 20.16 35.83 15.03
C GLY A 88 18.70 35.46 14.78
N ILE A 89 17.90 35.25 15.84
CA ILE A 89 16.47 35.67 15.90
C ILE A 89 16.19 36.17 17.35
N PRO A 90 15.45 37.29 17.56
CA PRO A 90 15.40 38.00 18.84
C PRO A 90 14.56 37.33 19.93
N ASP A 91 14.97 37.62 21.17
CA ASP A 91 14.34 37.31 22.46
C ASP A 91 12.88 37.79 22.56
N ILE A 92 11.99 36.88 22.97
CA ILE A 92 10.80 37.23 23.77
C ILE A 92 10.82 36.33 25.01
N LYS A 93 11.52 36.80 26.04
CA LYS A 93 11.38 36.33 27.43
C LYS A 93 10.40 37.23 28.17
N ASN A 94 9.30 36.64 28.61
CA ASN A 94 8.72 36.73 29.96
C ASN A 94 7.19 36.79 29.93
N ASN A 95 6.57 35.68 30.31
CA ASN A 95 5.61 35.70 31.41
C ASN A 95 5.52 34.30 32.04
N SER A 96 6.20 34.17 33.17
CA SER A 96 6.43 32.99 34.00
C SER A 96 5.23 32.60 34.87
N THR A 97 4.00 32.90 34.41
CA THR A 97 2.76 32.60 35.15
C THR A 97 1.95 31.44 34.58
N LEU A 98 2.20 30.99 33.34
CA LEU A 98 1.51 29.80 32.78
C LEU A 98 2.13 28.45 33.17
N ARG A 99 3.39 28.43 33.63
CA ARG A 99 4.10 27.17 33.94
C ARG A 99 3.70 26.55 35.28
N LYS A 100 2.96 27.27 36.12
CA LYS A 100 2.56 26.84 37.46
C LYS A 100 1.11 26.30 37.54
N LEU A 101 0.37 26.32 36.44
CA LEU A 101 -1.03 25.87 36.39
C LEU A 101 -1.22 24.50 35.69
N LEU A 102 -0.15 23.83 35.29
CA LEU A 102 -0.18 22.63 34.42
C LEU A 102 0.49 21.39 35.00
N TRP A 103 0.92 21.41 36.27
CA TRP A 103 1.71 20.33 36.88
C TRP A 103 1.18 19.81 38.20
N ASP A 104 -0.14 19.61 38.29
CA ASP A 104 -0.74 18.69 39.27
C ASP A 104 -1.79 17.82 38.57
N MET A 105 -1.32 16.85 37.78
CA MET A 105 -2.04 15.61 37.43
C MET A 105 -1.01 14.48 37.22
N PRO A 106 -1.34 13.21 37.53
CA PRO A 106 -0.36 12.14 37.64
C PRO A 106 0.25 11.78 36.30
N ASN A 107 1.57 11.62 36.27
CA ASN A 107 2.32 11.04 35.15
C ASN A 107 1.82 9.61 34.87
N ILE A 108 1.00 9.44 33.83
CA ILE A 108 0.86 8.16 33.13
C ILE A 108 1.77 8.24 31.91
N HIS A 109 2.91 7.57 32.01
CA HIS A 109 3.88 7.39 30.94
C HIS A 109 3.19 6.79 29.70
N ASN A 110 3.35 7.45 28.57
CA ASN A 110 3.02 6.94 27.24
C ASN A 110 4.13 5.97 26.79
N ASP A 111 4.23 4.82 27.46
CA ASP A 111 5.06 3.69 27.06
C ASP A 111 4.13 2.68 26.37
N ASN A 112 3.99 2.72 25.04
CA ASN A 112 3.51 1.56 24.25
C ASN A 112 3.81 1.70 22.74
N TYR A 113 5.10 1.72 22.41
CA TYR A 113 5.62 1.05 21.21
C TYR A 113 6.81 0.17 21.65
N LYS A 114 6.51 -0.90 22.37
CA LYS A 114 7.45 -2.01 22.60
C LYS A 114 6.86 -3.28 21.99
N ASN A 115 7.65 -3.91 21.14
CA ASN A 115 7.44 -5.24 20.59
C ASN A 115 6.86 -6.19 21.65
N ILE A 116 5.66 -6.70 21.41
CA ILE A 116 5.04 -7.68 22.30
C ILE A 116 5.79 -9.01 22.15
N ARG A 117 6.46 -9.44 23.21
CA ARG A 117 6.94 -10.81 23.39
C ARG A 117 5.74 -11.73 23.65
N TYR A 118 5.12 -12.26 22.60
CA TYR A 118 4.03 -13.25 22.70
C TYR A 118 4.50 -14.71 22.90
N ARG A 119 5.77 -14.97 23.27
CA ARG A 119 6.35 -16.32 23.15
C ARG A 119 6.56 -17.13 24.44
N LYS A 120 6.06 -16.72 25.61
CA LYS A 120 6.30 -17.49 26.85
C LYS A 120 5.08 -18.03 27.59
N GLU A 121 3.87 -17.62 27.24
CA GLU A 121 2.65 -18.13 27.91
C GLU A 121 1.88 -19.16 27.06
N ASN A 122 1.99 -19.12 25.73
CA ASN A 122 1.28 -20.06 24.84
C ASN A 122 1.83 -21.49 24.84
N SER A 123 3.06 -21.73 25.30
CA SER A 123 3.60 -23.10 25.35
C SER A 123 2.93 -23.96 26.41
N LYS A 124 2.33 -23.36 27.44
CA LYS A 124 1.60 -24.10 28.49
C LYS A 124 0.14 -24.38 28.11
N TRP A 125 -0.47 -23.53 27.28
CA TRP A 125 -1.86 -23.71 26.83
C TRP A 125 -2.01 -24.75 25.71
N ILE A 126 -0.97 -24.93 24.89
CA ILE A 126 -0.97 -25.88 23.76
C ILE A 126 -0.79 -27.32 24.25
N GLU A 127 -0.01 -27.59 25.29
CA GLU A 127 0.13 -28.95 25.84
C GLU A 127 -1.17 -29.49 26.46
N ASP A 128 -2.05 -28.61 26.95
CA ASP A 128 -3.30 -28.99 27.62
C ASP A 128 -4.49 -29.24 26.66
N ASN A 129 -4.41 -28.83 25.37
CA ASN A 129 -5.57 -28.82 24.45
C ASN A 129 -5.38 -29.58 23.12
N ILE A 130 -4.31 -30.36 22.95
CA ILE A 130 -4.11 -31.21 21.76
C ILE A 130 -5.14 -32.35 21.68
N GLY A 131 -5.80 -32.72 22.78
CA GLY A 131 -6.81 -33.78 22.82
C GLY A 131 -8.19 -33.41 22.25
N THR A 132 -8.47 -32.13 21.94
CA THR A 132 -9.84 -31.67 21.60
C THR A 132 -10.07 -31.38 20.11
N LEU A 133 -9.05 -31.47 19.26
CA LEU A 133 -9.15 -31.08 17.84
C LEU A 133 -9.51 -32.22 16.87
N GLU A 134 -9.60 -33.46 17.33
CA GLU A 134 -9.97 -34.60 16.46
C GLU A 134 -11.48 -34.65 16.11
N ASN A 135 -12.35 -33.87 16.78
CA ASN A 135 -13.81 -34.01 16.65
C ASN A 135 -14.58 -32.71 16.31
N TYR A 136 -13.95 -31.72 15.67
CA TYR A 136 -14.65 -30.49 15.27
C TYR A 136 -15.21 -30.58 13.84
N GLU A 137 -16.51 -30.86 13.71
CA GLU A 137 -17.26 -30.69 12.46
C GLU A 137 -17.90 -29.29 12.41
N GLY A 138 -17.33 -28.39 11.60
CA GLY A 138 -17.86 -27.05 11.39
C GLY A 138 -19.14 -27.02 10.54
N SER A 139 -19.96 -25.97 10.72
CA SER A 139 -21.28 -25.86 10.10
C SER A 139 -21.28 -25.39 8.65
N LEU A 140 -20.13 -24.97 8.10
CA LEU A 140 -20.04 -24.38 6.77
C LEU A 140 -19.98 -25.46 5.66
N PRO A 141 -20.54 -25.20 4.46
CA PRO A 141 -20.63 -26.21 3.39
C PRO A 141 -19.30 -26.83 2.96
N TRP A 142 -18.20 -26.06 2.95
CA TRP A 142 -16.87 -26.54 2.58
C TRP A 142 -16.14 -27.28 3.72
N GLU A 143 -16.54 -27.04 4.97
CA GLU A 143 -16.08 -27.80 6.14
C GLU A 143 -16.69 -29.20 6.15
N LYS A 144 -18.00 -29.30 5.84
CA LYS A 144 -18.72 -30.58 5.66
C LYS A 144 -18.20 -31.40 4.48
N ASN A 145 -17.73 -30.74 3.42
CA ASN A 145 -17.17 -31.40 2.24
C ASN A 145 -15.71 -31.84 2.39
N GLY A 146 -15.09 -31.63 3.57
CA GLY A 146 -13.71 -32.03 3.83
C GLY A 146 -12.70 -31.38 2.89
N PHE A 147 -12.97 -30.15 2.39
CA PHE A 147 -12.14 -29.47 1.40
C PHE A 147 -10.68 -29.36 1.85
N TYR A 148 -10.47 -29.01 3.12
CA TYR A 148 -9.14 -28.90 3.71
C TYR A 148 -8.43 -30.26 3.85
N LYS A 149 -9.18 -31.34 4.12
CA LYS A 149 -8.64 -32.70 4.20
C LYS A 149 -8.14 -33.20 2.83
N LYS A 150 -8.91 -32.92 1.78
CA LYS A 150 -8.51 -33.18 0.38
C LYS A 150 -7.31 -32.34 -0.06
N LEU A 151 -7.24 -31.08 0.38
CA LEU A 151 -6.08 -30.23 0.10
C LEU A 151 -4.81 -30.79 0.78
N THR A 152 -4.91 -31.25 2.03
CA THR A 152 -3.78 -31.84 2.74
C THR A 152 -3.33 -33.17 2.12
N GLU A 153 -4.25 -34.05 1.73
CA GLU A 153 -3.89 -35.32 1.07
C GLU A 153 -3.18 -35.07 -0.28
N ASN A 154 -3.62 -34.09 -1.06
CA ASN A 154 -2.97 -33.73 -2.34
C ASN A 154 -1.58 -33.08 -2.15
N ILE A 155 -1.34 -32.41 -1.02
CA ILE A 155 -0.03 -31.83 -0.69
C ILE A 155 0.96 -32.93 -0.29
N PHE A 156 0.51 -33.93 0.48
CA PHE A 156 1.35 -35.04 0.93
C PHE A 156 1.80 -35.99 -0.21
N ASP A 157 1.02 -36.12 -1.29
CA ASP A 157 1.43 -36.92 -2.46
C ASP A 157 2.48 -36.22 -3.34
N SER A 158 2.61 -34.89 -3.25
CA SER A 158 3.62 -34.11 -3.99
C SER A 158 4.99 -34.01 -3.30
N GLU A 159 5.11 -34.46 -2.04
CA GLU A 159 6.32 -34.31 -1.21
C GLU A 159 7.31 -35.50 -1.29
N LYS A 160 7.13 -36.46 -2.21
CA LYS A 160 8.02 -37.65 -2.29
C LYS A 160 9.34 -37.46 -3.02
N ASP A 161 9.51 -36.39 -3.81
CA ASP A 161 10.76 -36.12 -4.53
C ASP A 161 11.26 -34.71 -4.21
N HIS A 162 12.05 -34.58 -3.13
CA HIS A 162 13.20 -33.67 -2.97
C HIS A 162 13.55 -33.49 -1.48
N GLU A 163 14.82 -33.69 -1.12
CA GLU A 163 15.35 -33.59 0.24
C GLU A 163 15.21 -32.16 0.82
N VAL A 164 14.50 -32.02 1.96
CA VAL A 164 14.26 -30.73 2.64
C VAL A 164 14.97 -30.67 4.01
N PRO A 165 15.66 -29.57 4.37
CA PRO A 165 16.21 -29.37 5.70
C PRO A 165 15.14 -28.98 6.75
N LYS A 166 15.39 -29.44 7.98
CA LYS A 166 14.52 -29.49 9.17
C LYS A 166 13.62 -28.27 9.48
N PHE A 167 12.32 -28.60 9.61
CA PHE A 167 11.21 -27.99 10.35
C PHE A 167 11.50 -26.80 11.29
N GLY A 168 10.95 -25.63 10.91
CA GLY A 168 10.45 -24.60 11.81
C GLY A 168 8.96 -24.38 11.52
N GLN A 169 8.15 -24.20 12.57
CA GLN A 169 6.70 -23.96 12.52
C GLN A 169 6.29 -23.10 11.31
N ARG A 170 5.36 -23.58 10.46
CA ARG A 170 4.73 -22.77 9.41
C ARG A 170 4.13 -21.52 10.07
N GLN A 171 4.82 -20.38 9.98
CA GLN A 171 4.20 -19.10 10.23
C GLN A 171 3.08 -18.96 9.21
N LEU A 172 1.86 -18.66 9.66
CA LEU A 172 0.84 -18.11 8.76
C LEU A 172 1.45 -16.85 8.17
N LEU A 173 1.96 -16.96 6.95
CA LEU A 173 2.59 -15.85 6.25
C LEU A 173 1.50 -14.81 6.01
N ASP A 174 1.80 -13.57 6.39
CA ASP A 174 0.95 -12.44 6.04
C ASP A 174 1.07 -12.20 4.53
N MET A 175 0.19 -12.86 3.77
CA MET A 175 0.18 -12.80 2.31
C MET A 175 0.06 -11.36 1.78
N PHE A 176 -0.50 -10.44 2.58
CA PHE A 176 -0.55 -9.01 2.24
C PHE A 176 0.81 -8.34 2.37
N ALA A 177 1.51 -8.59 3.48
CA ALA A 177 2.86 -8.07 3.65
C ALA A 177 3.82 -8.64 2.60
N GLU A 178 3.69 -9.94 2.28
CA GLU A 178 4.52 -10.58 1.26
C GLU A 178 4.24 -10.03 -0.14
N SER A 179 2.96 -9.81 -0.52
CA SER A 179 2.63 -9.20 -1.82
C SER A 179 3.17 -7.77 -1.95
N LEU A 180 3.13 -6.98 -0.87
CA LEU A 180 3.78 -5.66 -0.85
C LEU A 180 5.29 -5.74 -1.07
N LEU A 181 5.96 -6.70 -0.41
CA LEU A 181 7.40 -6.91 -0.58
C LEU A 181 7.74 -7.42 -1.97
N HIS A 182 6.89 -8.24 -2.58
CA HIS A 182 7.02 -8.70 -3.95
C HIS A 182 6.98 -7.52 -4.93
N VAL A 183 5.92 -6.70 -4.90
CA VAL A 183 5.80 -5.54 -5.80
C VAL A 183 6.92 -4.53 -5.57
N ASN A 184 7.33 -4.28 -4.32
CA ASN A 184 8.44 -3.37 -4.06
C ASN A 184 9.77 -3.87 -4.63
N ARG A 185 10.03 -5.18 -4.59
CA ARG A 185 11.20 -5.79 -5.24
C ARG A 185 11.15 -5.64 -6.76
N LEU A 186 9.99 -5.94 -7.35
CA LEU A 186 9.73 -5.75 -8.78
C LEU A 186 10.02 -4.31 -9.20
N TYR A 187 9.51 -3.33 -8.46
CA TYR A 187 9.68 -1.91 -8.80
C TYR A 187 11.09 -1.38 -8.52
N ASN A 188 11.80 -1.95 -7.55
CA ASN A 188 13.23 -1.64 -7.37
C ASN A 188 14.06 -2.12 -8.55
N SER A 189 13.73 -3.29 -9.11
CA SER A 189 14.40 -3.82 -10.29
C SER A 189 14.09 -2.98 -11.53
N GLU A 190 12.83 -2.57 -11.68
CA GLU A 190 12.34 -1.89 -12.87
C GLU A 190 12.64 -0.38 -12.89
N PHE A 191 12.33 0.33 -11.81
CA PHE A 191 12.41 1.79 -11.73
C PHE A 191 13.60 2.30 -10.90
N GLY A 192 14.37 1.39 -10.32
CA GLY A 192 15.42 1.71 -9.36
C GLY A 192 14.91 1.79 -7.92
N TYR A 193 15.88 1.83 -7.00
CA TYR A 193 15.61 1.81 -5.57
C TYR A 193 14.86 3.07 -5.10
N GLN A 194 13.76 2.87 -4.39
CA GLN A 194 13.03 3.95 -3.73
C GLN A 194 12.41 3.46 -2.42
N ALA A 195 12.40 4.32 -1.40
CA ALA A 195 11.67 4.06 -0.17
C ALA A 195 10.16 4.24 -0.41
N ARG A 196 9.46 3.13 -0.67
CA ARG A 196 8.01 3.10 -0.92
C ARG A 196 7.24 2.80 0.37
N ARG A 197 6.27 3.65 0.70
CA ARG A 197 5.36 3.49 1.86
C ARG A 197 4.00 2.95 1.40
N VAL A 198 3.27 2.29 2.29
CA VAL A 198 1.94 1.79 1.96
C VAL A 198 0.98 2.98 1.77
N PRO A 199 0.24 3.07 0.65
CA PRO A 199 -0.79 4.09 0.46
C PRO A 199 -1.82 4.07 1.60
N ALA A 200 -2.28 5.25 2.01
CA ALA A 200 -3.25 5.36 3.10
C ALA A 200 -4.58 4.68 2.74
N HIS A 201 -5.24 4.05 3.71
CA HIS A 201 -6.50 3.31 3.53
C HIS A 201 -7.69 4.25 3.34
N MET A 202 -7.77 4.86 2.16
CA MET A 202 -8.83 5.80 1.73
C MET A 202 -9.41 5.33 0.39
N PRO A 203 -10.56 5.88 -0.05
CA PRO A 203 -11.06 5.63 -1.39
C PRO A 203 -10.02 6.01 -2.45
N HIS A 204 -9.82 5.13 -3.44
CA HIS A 204 -8.90 5.35 -4.54
C HIS A 204 -9.68 5.54 -5.84
N LEU A 205 -9.34 6.59 -6.58
CA LEU A 205 -9.84 6.84 -7.92
C LEU A 205 -8.77 6.40 -8.91
N ILE A 206 -9.11 5.41 -9.73
CA ILE A 206 -8.19 4.78 -10.67
C ILE A 206 -8.46 5.32 -12.08
N ASN A 207 -7.44 5.88 -12.72
CA ASN A 207 -7.48 6.21 -14.13
C ASN A 207 -7.27 4.94 -14.96
N LYS A 208 -8.22 4.66 -15.86
CA LYS A 208 -8.21 3.45 -16.70
C LYS A 208 -7.02 3.38 -17.64
N ASP A 209 -6.56 4.51 -18.17
CA ASP A 209 -5.41 4.53 -19.08
C ASP A 209 -4.11 4.24 -18.34
N VAL A 210 -3.92 4.80 -17.14
CA VAL A 210 -2.77 4.49 -16.27
C VAL A 210 -2.79 3.03 -15.85
N MET A 211 -3.97 2.49 -15.51
CA MET A 211 -4.11 1.07 -15.17
C MET A 211 -3.80 0.16 -16.36
N ARG A 212 -4.24 0.54 -17.57
CA ARG A 212 -3.94 -0.20 -18.79
C ARG A 212 -2.42 -0.21 -19.04
N ASP A 213 -1.76 0.95 -18.99
CA ASP A 213 -0.31 1.04 -19.15
C ASP A 213 0.44 0.22 -18.09
N LEU A 214 -0.06 0.19 -16.85
CA LEU A 214 0.48 -0.62 -15.76
C LEU A 214 0.34 -2.12 -16.06
N GLN A 215 -0.84 -2.56 -16.48
CA GLN A 215 -1.12 -3.96 -16.77
C GLN A 215 -0.35 -4.43 -18.01
N GLU A 216 -0.22 -3.60 -19.04
CA GLU A 216 0.61 -3.89 -20.23
C GLU A 216 2.10 -4.02 -19.87
N ARG A 217 2.59 -3.24 -18.88
CA ARG A 217 3.99 -3.32 -18.45
C ARG A 217 4.29 -4.58 -17.63
N PHE A 218 3.35 -5.05 -16.83
CA PHE A 218 3.51 -6.19 -15.90
C PHE A 218 2.48 -7.28 -16.18
N THR A 219 2.33 -7.65 -17.46
CA THR A 219 1.28 -8.58 -17.92
C THR A 219 1.36 -9.91 -17.18
N GLU A 220 2.56 -10.50 -17.08
CA GLU A 220 2.76 -11.81 -16.45
C GLU A 220 2.37 -11.78 -14.96
N GLU A 221 2.74 -10.73 -14.23
CA GLU A 221 2.45 -10.60 -12.81
C GLU A 221 0.94 -10.38 -12.55
N PHE A 222 0.26 -9.65 -13.43
CA PHE A 222 -1.20 -9.47 -13.33
C PHE A 222 -1.99 -10.72 -13.74
N GLU A 223 -1.51 -11.47 -14.74
CA GLU A 223 -2.09 -12.77 -15.10
C GLU A 223 -1.96 -13.76 -13.95
N LEU A 224 -0.77 -13.82 -13.33
CA LEU A 224 -0.54 -14.64 -12.15
C LEU A 224 -1.47 -14.24 -11.00
N THR A 225 -1.52 -12.95 -10.67
CA THR A 225 -2.45 -12.41 -9.65
C THR A 225 -3.90 -12.82 -9.91
N SER A 226 -4.32 -12.80 -11.18
CA SER A 226 -5.68 -13.13 -11.60
C SER A 226 -5.98 -14.63 -11.67
N SER A 227 -4.94 -15.48 -11.64
CA SER A 227 -5.08 -16.94 -11.71
C SER A 227 -5.66 -17.55 -10.42
N HIS A 228 -5.66 -16.81 -9.33
CA HIS A 228 -6.16 -17.24 -8.03
C HIS A 228 -7.19 -16.25 -7.44
N SER A 229 -8.16 -16.80 -6.70
CA SER A 229 -9.23 -16.01 -6.06
C SER A 229 -8.89 -15.52 -4.65
N VAL A 230 -7.85 -16.07 -4.03
CA VAL A 230 -7.39 -15.70 -2.69
C VAL A 230 -5.99 -15.13 -2.80
N ARG A 231 -5.73 -14.07 -2.04
CA ARG A 231 -4.46 -13.33 -2.07
C ARG A 231 -3.25 -14.26 -1.93
N GLN A 232 -2.30 -14.13 -2.85
CA GLN A 232 -1.01 -14.82 -2.81
C GLN A 232 0.16 -13.85 -2.56
N ALA A 233 1.31 -14.41 -2.19
CA ALA A 233 2.51 -13.65 -1.79
C ALA A 233 3.18 -12.94 -2.97
N ASN A 234 2.90 -13.40 -4.18
CA ASN A 234 3.38 -12.89 -5.46
C ASN A 234 2.31 -12.06 -6.18
N ASP A 235 1.24 -11.65 -5.50
CA ASP A 235 0.22 -10.80 -6.10
C ASP A 235 0.74 -9.40 -6.36
N MET A 236 0.25 -8.82 -7.45
CA MET A 236 0.29 -7.38 -7.70
C MET A 236 -0.67 -6.69 -6.73
N GLN A 237 -0.11 -6.12 -5.66
CA GLN A 237 -0.88 -5.43 -4.65
C GLN A 237 -1.49 -4.12 -5.18
N TYR A 238 -2.75 -4.20 -5.60
CA TYR A 238 -3.47 -3.23 -6.44
C TYR A 238 -3.15 -1.74 -6.20
N ALA A 239 -3.44 -1.23 -5.00
CA ALA A 239 -3.23 0.18 -4.68
C ALA A 239 -1.74 0.57 -4.69
N PHE A 240 -0.89 -0.29 -4.13
CA PHE A 240 0.54 -0.08 -4.08
C PHE A 240 1.13 -0.05 -5.50
N SER A 241 0.78 -1.03 -6.33
CA SER A 241 1.20 -1.09 -7.73
C SER A 241 0.77 0.17 -8.49
N TYR A 242 -0.51 0.55 -8.40
CA TYR A 242 -1.02 1.71 -9.13
C TYR A 242 -0.31 3.02 -8.79
N PHE A 243 -0.24 3.38 -7.50
CA PHE A 243 0.32 4.69 -7.11
C PHE A 243 1.81 4.76 -7.37
N PHE A 244 2.56 3.68 -7.12
CA PHE A 244 4.00 3.70 -7.38
C PHE A 244 4.34 3.60 -8.85
N PHE A 245 3.54 2.91 -9.67
CA PHE A 245 3.71 2.99 -11.13
C PHE A 245 3.49 4.42 -11.61
N LEU A 246 2.38 5.05 -11.21
CA LEU A 246 2.06 6.43 -11.58
C LEU A 246 3.22 7.40 -11.23
N MET A 247 3.81 7.24 -10.03
CA MET A 247 4.93 8.10 -9.60
C MET A 247 6.27 7.73 -10.22
N SER A 248 6.53 6.46 -10.53
CA SER A 248 7.82 5.97 -11.02
C SER A 248 7.92 5.95 -12.55
N SER A 249 6.81 5.91 -13.29
CA SER A 249 6.83 5.95 -14.76
C SER A 249 7.41 7.26 -15.27
N LYS A 250 8.42 7.15 -16.12
CA LYS A 250 9.07 8.29 -16.77
C LYS A 250 8.91 8.20 -18.28
N ILE A 251 8.84 9.34 -18.94
CA ILE A 251 9.03 9.47 -20.39
C ILE A 251 10.40 10.05 -20.65
N GLU A 252 11.02 9.61 -21.74
CA GLU A 252 12.31 10.12 -22.21
C GLU A 252 12.05 11.08 -23.37
N ARG A 253 12.39 12.35 -23.16
CA ARG A 253 12.27 13.42 -24.14
C ARG A 253 13.45 13.44 -25.10
N THR A 254 13.30 14.02 -26.28
CA THR A 254 14.43 14.26 -27.18
C THR A 254 15.32 15.38 -26.63
N LEU A 255 16.57 15.48 -27.13
CA LEU A 255 17.46 16.58 -26.73
C LEU A 255 16.91 17.93 -27.21
N ASP A 256 16.26 17.94 -28.38
CA ASP A 256 15.58 19.10 -28.94
C ASP A 256 14.47 19.58 -27.99
N GLU A 257 13.61 18.69 -27.52
CA GLU A 257 12.55 19.04 -26.56
C GLU A 257 13.09 19.58 -25.22
N VAL A 258 14.25 19.07 -24.77
CA VAL A 258 14.91 19.60 -23.56
C VAL A 258 15.52 20.97 -23.85
N PHE A 259 16.11 21.18 -25.03
CA PHE A 259 16.68 22.46 -25.43
C PHE A 259 15.60 23.55 -25.51
N ASP A 260 14.50 23.24 -26.19
CA ASP A 260 13.35 24.12 -26.41
C ASP A 260 12.62 24.48 -25.10
N GLU A 261 12.71 23.64 -24.06
CA GLU A 261 12.14 23.97 -22.74
C GLU A 261 12.82 25.20 -22.10
N PHE A 262 14.11 25.39 -22.38
CA PHE A 262 14.92 26.47 -21.81
C PHE A 262 15.13 27.63 -22.78
N ASP A 263 14.92 27.44 -24.08
CA ASP A 263 14.85 28.49 -25.10
C ASP A 263 13.48 29.18 -25.04
N THR A 264 13.32 30.04 -24.02
CA THR A 264 12.05 30.67 -23.66
C THR A 264 11.57 31.71 -24.68
N ASP A 265 12.50 32.28 -25.45
CA ASP A 265 12.20 33.26 -26.50
C ASP A 265 12.15 32.64 -27.91
N ASN A 266 12.43 31.33 -28.04
CA ASN A 266 12.53 30.59 -29.30
C ASN A 266 13.56 31.19 -30.27
N SER A 267 14.67 31.73 -29.74
CA SER A 267 15.75 32.28 -30.55
C SER A 267 16.61 31.21 -31.23
N GLY A 268 16.45 29.94 -30.85
CA GLY A 268 17.28 28.83 -31.28
C GLY A 268 18.65 28.79 -30.58
N THR A 269 18.83 29.62 -29.56
CA THR A 269 20.07 29.73 -28.77
C THR A 269 19.77 29.95 -27.30
N TRP A 270 20.63 29.50 -26.39
CA TRP A 270 20.50 29.85 -24.99
C TRP A 270 21.25 31.13 -24.65
N SER A 271 20.53 32.08 -24.05
CA SER A 271 21.08 33.26 -23.40
C SER A 271 21.73 32.93 -22.04
N ASP A 272 22.49 33.87 -21.48
CA ASP A 272 23.10 33.69 -20.15
C ASP A 272 22.04 33.49 -19.05
N ARG A 273 20.85 34.08 -19.23
CA ARG A 273 19.71 33.96 -18.29
C ARG A 273 19.05 32.59 -18.37
N GLU A 274 18.95 32.03 -19.56
CA GLU A 274 18.41 30.69 -19.78
C GLU A 274 19.38 29.62 -19.31
N ILE A 275 20.67 29.80 -19.56
CA ILE A 275 21.73 28.95 -18.98
C ILE A 275 21.67 29.00 -17.46
N ARG A 276 21.53 30.18 -16.86
CA ARG A 276 21.37 30.30 -15.41
C ARG A 276 20.13 29.57 -14.91
N THR A 277 19.01 29.68 -15.64
CA THR A 277 17.76 28.99 -15.32
C THR A 277 17.93 27.47 -15.40
N PHE A 278 18.54 26.97 -16.48
CA PHE A 278 18.93 25.58 -16.65
C PHE A 278 19.79 25.11 -15.47
N LEU A 279 20.90 25.77 -15.17
CA LEU A 279 21.77 25.36 -14.07
C LEU A 279 21.06 25.40 -12.71
N SER A 280 20.20 26.39 -12.46
CA SER A 280 19.46 26.50 -11.19
C SER A 280 18.40 25.42 -10.97
N ARG A 281 17.82 24.85 -12.03
CA ARG A 281 16.88 23.73 -11.92
C ARG A 281 17.57 22.39 -11.64
N HIS A 282 18.88 22.30 -11.91
CA HIS A 282 19.62 21.04 -11.91
C HIS A 282 20.70 20.94 -10.83
N HIS A 283 20.89 22.00 -10.06
CA HIS A 283 21.84 22.06 -8.96
C HIS A 283 21.16 22.59 -7.71
N ASP A 284 21.73 22.25 -6.56
CA ASP A 284 21.23 22.75 -5.28
C ASP A 284 21.29 24.28 -5.22
N LEU A 285 20.28 24.86 -4.57
CA LEU A 285 20.16 26.29 -4.38
C LEU A 285 20.75 26.70 -3.02
N PRO A 286 21.51 27.82 -2.94
CA PRO A 286 21.84 28.74 -4.04
C PRO A 286 22.88 28.17 -5.01
N LEU A 287 22.74 28.48 -6.31
CA LEU A 287 23.62 27.98 -7.35
C LEU A 287 25.09 28.36 -7.08
N HIS A 288 25.93 27.36 -6.88
CA HIS A 288 27.36 27.57 -6.65
C HIS A 288 28.08 28.01 -7.94
N TYR A 289 28.98 28.99 -7.84
CA TYR A 289 29.68 29.57 -9.00
C TYR A 289 30.49 28.54 -9.80
N SER A 290 30.99 27.49 -9.15
CA SER A 290 31.74 26.41 -9.81
C SER A 290 30.93 25.69 -10.90
N TYR A 291 29.61 25.56 -10.73
CA TYR A 291 28.76 24.93 -11.74
C TYR A 291 28.65 25.78 -13.01
N VAL A 292 28.56 27.11 -12.83
CA VAL A 292 28.57 28.07 -13.94
C VAL A 292 29.90 28.02 -14.67
N GLN A 293 31.02 28.05 -13.93
CA GLN A 293 32.36 27.97 -14.52
C GLN A 293 32.61 26.66 -15.28
N ASN A 294 32.18 25.53 -14.74
CA ASN A 294 32.28 24.24 -15.42
C ASN A 294 31.48 24.25 -16.72
N PHE A 295 30.24 24.75 -16.69
CA PHE A 295 29.42 24.88 -17.91
C PHE A 295 30.09 25.78 -18.95
N HIS A 296 30.65 26.92 -18.53
CA HIS A 296 31.37 27.83 -19.43
C HIS A 296 32.55 27.14 -20.12
N GLN A 297 33.37 26.41 -19.35
CA GLN A 297 34.50 25.64 -19.90
C GLN A 297 34.04 24.57 -20.90
N ILE A 298 32.93 23.90 -20.62
CA ILE A 298 32.36 22.92 -21.56
C ILE A 298 31.97 23.61 -22.87
N VAL A 299 31.27 24.74 -22.81
CA VAL A 299 30.84 25.48 -24.01
C VAL A 299 32.05 25.99 -24.81
N GLU A 300 33.04 26.61 -24.15
CA GLU A 300 34.27 27.08 -24.81
C GLU A 300 35.03 25.96 -25.53
N ASN A 301 35.16 24.81 -24.87
CA ASN A 301 35.78 23.63 -25.47
C ASN A 301 34.95 23.09 -26.64
N CYS A 302 33.63 22.99 -26.50
CA CYS A 302 32.75 22.53 -27.58
C CYS A 302 32.81 23.46 -28.80
N SER A 303 32.76 24.77 -28.59
CA SER A 303 32.75 25.78 -29.67
C SER A 303 34.11 25.94 -30.36
N SER A 304 35.21 25.63 -29.67
CA SER A 304 36.55 25.63 -30.30
C SER A 304 36.79 24.39 -31.17
N VAL A 305 36.21 23.25 -30.81
CA VAL A 305 36.32 22.00 -31.57
C VAL A 305 35.31 21.94 -32.73
N HIS A 306 34.09 22.42 -32.52
CA HIS A 306 33.00 22.34 -33.50
C HIS A 306 32.61 23.74 -33.99
N HIS A 307 32.88 24.01 -35.27
CA HIS A 307 32.48 25.24 -35.93
C HIS A 307 31.04 25.13 -36.46
N VAL A 308 30.09 25.56 -35.64
CA VAL A 308 28.66 25.59 -35.95
C VAL A 308 28.29 26.93 -36.60
N LYS A 309 27.24 26.98 -37.43
CA LYS A 309 26.74 28.24 -37.99
C LYS A 309 26.34 29.20 -36.86
N SER A 310 26.83 30.44 -36.91
CA SER A 310 26.50 31.42 -35.87
C SER A 310 25.04 31.86 -36.01
N VAL A 311 24.20 31.41 -35.09
CA VAL A 311 22.92 32.05 -34.81
C VAL A 311 23.19 33.15 -33.78
N PRO A 312 22.88 34.42 -34.04
CA PRO A 312 23.16 35.49 -33.10
C PRO A 312 22.21 35.42 -31.91
N THR A 313 22.75 35.28 -30.70
CA THR A 313 21.98 35.48 -29.46
C THR A 313 21.67 36.97 -29.30
N PRO A 314 20.44 37.38 -28.95
CA PRO A 314 20.10 38.79 -28.79
C PRO A 314 20.98 39.49 -27.75
N ALA A 315 21.56 40.65 -28.11
CA ALA A 315 22.54 41.34 -27.27
C ALA A 315 21.99 41.77 -25.89
N TYR A 316 20.69 42.00 -25.77
CA TYR A 316 20.03 42.40 -24.52
C TYR A 316 19.82 41.23 -23.53
N GLU A 317 20.02 39.99 -23.97
CA GLU A 317 19.88 38.79 -23.14
C GLU A 317 21.20 38.29 -22.58
N ARG A 318 22.31 38.83 -23.07
CA ARG A 318 23.65 38.60 -22.53
C ARG A 318 23.94 39.55 -21.37
N TYR A 319 24.69 39.07 -20.40
CA TYR A 319 25.29 39.93 -19.39
C TYR A 319 26.38 40.78 -20.03
N ALA A 320 26.59 42.00 -19.51
CA ALA A 320 27.52 42.97 -20.09
C ALA A 320 28.98 42.48 -20.10
N ASP A 321 29.32 41.55 -19.22
CA ASP A 321 30.62 40.92 -19.03
C ASP A 321 30.70 39.49 -19.59
N SER A 322 29.66 39.01 -20.28
CA SER A 322 29.64 37.64 -20.81
C SER A 322 30.43 37.50 -22.11
N ASN A 323 31.48 36.68 -22.05
CA ASN A 323 32.28 36.25 -23.19
C ASN A 323 31.91 34.83 -23.67
N LEU A 324 30.78 34.28 -23.21
CA LEU A 324 30.41 32.90 -23.51
C LEU A 324 30.09 32.73 -25.00
N PRO A 325 30.59 31.69 -25.69
CA PRO A 325 30.15 31.38 -27.05
C PRO A 325 28.64 31.09 -27.13
N THR A 326 28.04 31.26 -28.31
CA THR A 326 26.61 30.96 -28.48
C THR A 326 26.34 29.46 -28.33
N VAL A 327 25.39 29.12 -27.46
CA VAL A 327 24.91 27.75 -27.28
C VAL A 327 23.68 27.55 -28.16
N SER A 328 23.86 26.97 -29.35
CA SER A 328 22.75 26.58 -30.25
C SER A 328 22.41 25.09 -30.11
N LEU A 329 21.21 24.70 -30.56
CA LEU A 329 20.81 23.30 -30.58
C LEU A 329 21.80 22.41 -31.36
N GLU A 330 22.29 22.88 -32.51
CA GLU A 330 23.27 22.16 -33.32
C GLU A 330 24.59 21.92 -32.55
N LEU A 331 25.06 22.90 -31.76
CA LEU A 331 26.23 22.73 -30.90
C LEU A 331 25.99 21.67 -29.82
N VAL A 332 24.81 21.65 -29.23
CA VAL A 332 24.42 20.68 -28.20
C VAL A 332 24.33 19.26 -28.76
N LEU A 333 23.80 19.09 -29.98
CA LEU A 333 23.68 17.79 -30.63
C LEU A 333 25.05 17.22 -31.06
N VAL A 334 25.98 18.07 -31.50
CA VAL A 334 27.30 17.64 -31.97
C VAL A 334 28.30 17.44 -30.82
N CYS A 335 28.21 18.24 -29.75
CA CYS A 335 29.14 18.12 -28.63
C CYS A 335 28.67 17.12 -27.57
N ASP A 336 29.40 16.02 -27.40
CA ASP A 336 29.08 14.97 -26.44
C ASP A 336 29.00 15.45 -24.98
N SER A 337 29.87 16.39 -24.59
CA SER A 337 29.86 16.92 -23.22
C SER A 337 28.57 17.68 -22.93
N LEU A 338 28.08 18.52 -23.86
CA LEU A 338 26.81 19.23 -23.71
C LEU A 338 25.63 18.27 -23.82
N SER A 339 25.63 17.37 -24.82
CA SER A 339 24.56 16.39 -24.98
C SER A 339 24.42 15.53 -23.72
N SER A 340 25.52 15.14 -23.08
CA SER A 340 25.50 14.37 -21.83
C SER A 340 24.87 15.11 -20.65
N LEU A 341 25.00 16.44 -20.59
CA LEU A 341 24.34 17.26 -19.57
C LEU A 341 22.83 17.28 -19.78
N LEU A 342 22.37 17.44 -21.02
CA LEU A 342 20.94 17.44 -21.35
C LEU A 342 20.34 16.03 -21.27
N LYS A 343 21.09 14.97 -21.59
CA LYS A 343 20.64 13.57 -21.47
C LYS A 343 20.18 13.23 -20.05
N LYS A 344 20.82 13.81 -19.03
CA LYS A 344 20.41 13.65 -17.63
C LYS A 344 19.01 14.21 -17.35
N GLN A 345 18.48 15.08 -18.22
CA GLN A 345 17.21 15.80 -18.09
C GLN A 345 16.11 15.31 -19.04
N GLN A 346 16.39 14.31 -19.86
CA GLN A 346 15.40 13.73 -20.76
C GLN A 346 14.28 13.02 -20.00
N LYS A 347 14.59 12.43 -18.83
CA LYS A 347 13.64 11.62 -18.06
C LYS A 347 12.78 12.49 -17.15
N ILE A 348 11.53 12.71 -17.54
CA ILE A 348 10.52 13.40 -16.72
C ILE A 348 9.40 12.43 -16.31
N ALA A 349 8.68 12.76 -15.24
CA ALA A 349 7.53 11.96 -14.82
C ALA A 349 6.47 11.92 -15.94
N LYS A 350 6.05 10.71 -16.33
CA LYS A 350 5.01 10.49 -17.34
C LYS A 350 3.67 11.04 -16.86
N TYR A 351 3.34 10.79 -15.60
CA TYR A 351 2.08 11.20 -14.99
C TYR A 351 2.31 12.27 -13.92
N ARG A 352 1.48 13.32 -13.98
CA ARG A 352 1.49 14.39 -12.98
C ARG A 352 1.01 13.84 -11.64
N HIS A 353 1.75 14.13 -10.58
CA HIS A 353 1.42 13.71 -9.24
C HIS A 353 1.94 14.70 -8.19
N THR A 354 1.31 14.67 -7.02
CA THR A 354 1.73 15.41 -5.83
C THR A 354 1.62 14.48 -4.64
N GLN A 355 2.52 14.64 -3.67
CA GLN A 355 2.51 13.87 -2.43
C GLN A 355 2.03 14.77 -1.29
N HIS A 356 1.13 14.24 -0.47
CA HIS A 356 0.60 14.92 0.71
C HIS A 356 0.95 14.14 1.97
N ASN A 357 1.06 14.86 3.09
CA ASN A 357 1.26 14.25 4.40
C ASN A 357 -0.02 13.58 4.93
N ASP A 358 0.14 12.76 5.96
CA ASP A 358 -0.94 11.96 6.57
C ASP A 358 -1.99 12.79 7.33
N GLU A 359 -1.86 14.12 7.37
CA GLU A 359 -2.75 15.05 8.07
C GLU A 359 -4.22 14.96 7.60
N LEU A 360 -4.44 14.51 6.38
CA LEU A 360 -5.77 14.37 5.78
C LEU A 360 -6.50 13.08 6.15
N VAL A 361 -5.83 12.14 6.83
CA VAL A 361 -6.32 10.77 7.04
C VAL A 361 -6.32 10.38 8.51
N HIS A 362 -7.42 9.80 8.99
CA HIS A 362 -7.46 9.00 10.20
C HIS A 362 -7.43 7.52 9.84
N PHE A 363 -6.53 6.77 10.43
CA PHE A 363 -6.55 5.30 10.41
C PHE A 363 -6.56 4.82 11.86
N LYS A 364 -7.71 4.32 12.32
CA LYS A 364 -7.91 3.84 13.68
C LYS A 364 -8.28 2.36 13.65
N MET A 365 -7.45 1.54 14.27
CA MET A 365 -7.80 0.14 14.51
C MET A 365 -8.75 0.07 15.71
N ILE A 366 -9.90 -0.54 15.51
CA ILE A 366 -10.92 -0.76 16.53
C ILE A 366 -10.64 -2.13 17.16
N SER A 367 -10.04 -2.13 18.34
CA SER A 367 -9.75 -3.34 19.12
C SER A 367 -10.89 -3.68 20.07
N SER A 368 -10.88 -4.87 20.66
CA SER A 368 -11.84 -5.25 21.72
C SER A 368 -11.57 -4.61 23.08
N ASN A 369 -10.85 -3.48 23.14
CA ASN A 369 -10.63 -2.71 24.36
C ASN A 369 -11.45 -1.40 24.29
N VAL A 370 -12.53 -1.33 25.07
CA VAL A 370 -13.47 -0.20 25.08
C VAL A 370 -12.76 1.13 25.34
N SER A 371 -11.82 1.20 26.27
CA SER A 371 -11.13 2.45 26.62
C SER A 371 -10.29 2.98 25.45
N THR A 372 -9.58 2.10 24.75
CA THR A 372 -8.81 2.47 23.55
C THR A 372 -9.72 2.92 22.42
N VAL A 373 -10.84 2.23 22.22
CA VAL A 373 -11.82 2.58 21.19
C VAL A 373 -12.44 3.94 21.44
N VAL A 374 -12.90 4.22 22.67
CA VAL A 374 -13.47 5.53 23.04
C VAL A 374 -12.46 6.65 22.74
N HIS A 375 -11.20 6.49 23.17
CA HIS A 375 -10.15 7.46 22.87
C HIS A 375 -9.97 7.69 21.36
N HIS A 376 -9.92 6.62 20.56
CA HIS A 376 -9.81 6.73 19.10
C HIS A 376 -10.99 7.47 18.46
N LEU A 377 -12.22 7.16 18.90
CA LEU A 377 -13.43 7.78 18.37
C LEU A 377 -13.53 9.25 18.77
N ASP A 378 -13.18 9.59 20.01
CA ASP A 378 -13.15 10.98 20.47
C ASP A 378 -12.07 11.82 19.78
N GLU A 379 -10.93 11.22 19.42
CA GLU A 379 -9.92 11.88 18.61
C GLU A 379 -10.45 12.21 17.21
N VAL A 380 -11.22 11.29 16.61
CA VAL A 380 -11.91 11.52 15.32
C VAL A 380 -12.95 12.64 15.46
N ARG A 381 -13.75 12.65 16.53
CA ARG A 381 -14.74 13.72 16.79
C ARG A 381 -14.06 15.08 16.99
N LYS A 382 -12.97 15.13 17.77
CA LYS A 382 -12.25 16.37 18.08
C LYS A 382 -11.63 16.99 16.85
N ASN A 383 -11.04 16.18 15.98
CA ASN A 383 -10.33 16.62 14.78
C ASN A 383 -10.78 15.78 13.58
N PRO A 384 -11.96 16.07 13.00
CA PRO A 384 -12.47 15.33 11.86
C PRO A 384 -11.55 15.57 10.65
N ARG A 385 -11.05 14.48 10.07
CA ARG A 385 -10.20 14.52 8.87
C ARG A 385 -11.02 14.18 7.63
N LYS A 386 -10.50 14.52 6.45
CA LYS A 386 -11.17 14.27 5.16
C LYS A 386 -11.45 12.79 4.93
N PHE A 387 -10.49 11.93 5.28
CA PHE A 387 -10.64 10.49 5.17
C PHE A 387 -10.55 9.84 6.55
N ILE A 388 -11.54 9.05 6.94
CA ILE A 388 -11.59 8.36 8.23
C ILE A 388 -11.77 6.87 7.95
N CYS A 389 -10.78 6.07 8.36
CA CYS A 389 -10.84 4.62 8.33
C CYS A 389 -10.88 4.09 9.75
N LEU A 390 -12.01 3.45 10.10
CA LEU A 390 -12.18 2.68 11.33
C LEU A 390 -12.06 1.20 10.94
N ASN A 391 -10.88 0.60 11.16
CA ASN A 391 -10.61 -0.78 10.77
C ASN A 391 -10.97 -1.73 11.91
N SER A 392 -11.92 -2.62 11.69
CA SER A 392 -12.33 -3.60 12.70
C SER A 392 -11.23 -4.63 12.94
N ASN A 393 -10.74 -4.70 14.17
CA ASN A 393 -9.78 -5.70 14.66
C ASN A 393 -10.28 -6.27 15.99
N LEU A 394 -11.58 -6.58 16.02
CA LEU A 394 -12.27 -7.14 17.18
C LEU A 394 -11.94 -8.62 17.32
N ASP A 395 -11.68 -9.04 18.56
CA ASP A 395 -11.70 -10.45 18.95
C ASP A 395 -13.16 -10.92 18.97
N PRO A 396 -13.56 -11.90 18.12
CA PRO A 396 -14.94 -12.40 18.08
C PRO A 396 -15.45 -12.94 19.42
N ALA A 397 -14.55 -13.37 20.31
CA ALA A 397 -14.91 -13.91 21.63
C ALA A 397 -15.17 -12.81 22.69
N SER A 398 -14.86 -11.54 22.39
CA SER A 398 -15.03 -10.47 23.36
C SER A 398 -16.50 -10.14 23.60
N LYS A 399 -16.85 -10.05 24.89
CA LYS A 399 -18.18 -9.63 25.36
C LYS A 399 -18.45 -8.14 25.13
N ASP A 400 -17.40 -7.35 24.93
CA ASP A 400 -17.51 -5.89 24.77
C ASP A 400 -17.83 -5.47 23.33
N ASN A 401 -17.87 -6.40 22.37
CA ASN A 401 -18.08 -6.11 20.96
C ASN A 401 -19.42 -5.39 20.70
N GLU A 402 -20.49 -5.75 21.42
CA GLU A 402 -21.79 -5.10 21.29
C GLU A 402 -21.73 -3.62 21.68
N LEU A 403 -21.06 -3.31 22.80
CA LEU A 403 -20.84 -1.93 23.23
C LEU A 403 -19.95 -1.18 22.24
N ILE A 404 -18.89 -1.80 21.74
CA ILE A 404 -18.00 -1.19 20.75
C ILE A 404 -18.76 -0.86 19.46
N HIS A 405 -19.62 -1.74 18.98
CA HIS A 405 -20.48 -1.48 17.83
C HIS A 405 -21.41 -0.29 18.07
N ALA A 406 -22.03 -0.20 19.25
CA ALA A 406 -22.87 0.94 19.62
C ALA A 406 -22.08 2.26 19.65
N LEU A 407 -20.86 2.26 20.19
CA LEU A 407 -19.98 3.44 20.22
C LEU A 407 -19.55 3.88 18.81
N VAL A 408 -19.24 2.93 17.93
CA VAL A 408 -18.90 3.22 16.53
C VAL A 408 -20.12 3.79 15.79
N GLN A 409 -21.31 3.22 16.01
CA GLN A 409 -22.56 3.73 15.44
C GLN A 409 -22.85 5.16 15.92
N ASP A 410 -22.76 5.42 17.22
CA ASP A 410 -22.92 6.76 17.81
C ASP A 410 -21.93 7.77 17.19
N THR A 411 -20.68 7.33 16.94
CA THR A 411 -19.69 8.17 16.26
C THR A 411 -20.14 8.53 14.85
N TYR A 412 -20.62 7.56 14.07
CA TYR A 412 -21.11 7.81 12.72
C TYR A 412 -22.35 8.70 12.71
N GLU A 413 -23.32 8.47 13.59
CA GLU A 413 -24.52 9.30 13.71
C GLU A 413 -24.19 10.73 14.14
N SER A 414 -23.14 10.92 14.96
CA SER A 414 -22.66 12.26 15.34
C SER A 414 -22.00 13.02 14.18
N LEU A 415 -21.27 12.31 13.31
CA LEU A 415 -20.56 12.91 12.16
C LEU A 415 -21.48 13.08 10.94
N PHE A 416 -22.42 12.16 10.76
CA PHE A 416 -23.30 12.04 9.60
C PHE A 416 -24.75 11.78 10.07
N PRO A 417 -25.40 12.78 10.68
CA PRO A 417 -26.74 12.59 11.28
C PRO A 417 -27.86 12.42 10.25
N ILE A 418 -27.58 12.72 8.96
CA ILE A 418 -28.53 12.53 7.87
C ILE A 418 -28.19 11.21 7.18
N PRO A 419 -29.12 10.22 7.19
CA PRO A 419 -28.90 8.94 6.53
C PRO A 419 -28.63 9.10 5.04
N SER A 420 -27.71 8.30 4.51
CA SER A 420 -27.49 8.17 3.08
C SER A 420 -28.73 7.63 2.37
N SER A 421 -28.95 8.02 1.11
CA SER A 421 -30.00 7.44 0.27
C SER A 421 -29.83 5.92 0.02
N MET A 422 -28.64 5.38 0.33
CA MET A 422 -28.32 3.96 0.24
C MET A 422 -28.60 3.20 1.54
N GLU A 423 -28.89 3.89 2.64
CA GLU A 423 -29.26 3.27 3.90
C GLU A 423 -30.71 2.79 3.85
N LEU A 424 -30.98 1.67 4.53
CA LEU A 424 -32.34 1.18 4.69
C LEU A 424 -33.09 2.05 5.70
N PRO A 425 -34.42 2.23 5.55
CA PRO A 425 -35.21 2.91 6.55
C PRO A 425 -35.10 2.24 7.93
N PRO A 426 -35.38 2.96 9.02
CA PRO A 426 -35.38 2.39 10.36
C PRO A 426 -36.21 1.10 10.43
N MET A 427 -35.69 0.10 11.14
CA MET A 427 -36.28 -1.25 11.29
C MET A 427 -36.27 -2.14 10.04
N TYR A 428 -35.81 -1.66 8.89
CA TYR A 428 -35.57 -2.51 7.73
C TYR A 428 -34.18 -3.13 7.79
N ARG A 429 -34.10 -4.41 7.40
CA ARG A 429 -32.83 -5.12 7.22
C ARG A 429 -32.79 -5.67 5.81
N ASN A 430 -31.57 -5.80 5.27
CA ASN A 430 -31.40 -6.43 3.98
C ASN A 430 -31.78 -7.91 4.11
N ARG A 431 -32.85 -8.32 3.41
CA ARG A 431 -33.36 -9.69 3.48
C ARG A 431 -32.40 -10.73 2.90
N PHE A 432 -31.55 -10.31 1.95
CA PHE A 432 -30.63 -11.19 1.25
C PHE A 432 -29.23 -10.59 1.34
N LEU A 433 -28.30 -11.34 1.92
CA LEU A 433 -26.92 -10.87 2.01
C LEU A 433 -26.24 -10.95 0.63
N HIS A 434 -26.63 -11.95 -0.17
CA HIS A 434 -26.04 -12.21 -1.48
C HIS A 434 -27.06 -12.15 -2.63
N ILE A 435 -26.58 -11.77 -3.82
CA ILE A 435 -27.41 -11.63 -5.02
C ILE A 435 -28.05 -12.96 -5.46
N HIS A 436 -27.38 -14.09 -5.25
CA HIS A 436 -27.93 -15.39 -5.64
C HIS A 436 -29.16 -15.76 -4.80
N GLU A 437 -29.13 -15.51 -3.48
CA GLU A 437 -30.27 -15.73 -2.58
C GLU A 437 -31.50 -14.93 -3.03
N LEU A 438 -31.29 -13.67 -3.44
CA LEU A 438 -32.36 -12.83 -3.99
C LEU A 438 -32.93 -13.41 -5.30
N ARG A 439 -32.07 -13.96 -6.17
CA ARG A 439 -32.50 -14.57 -7.45
C ARG A 439 -33.31 -15.83 -7.21
N ASP A 440 -32.84 -16.70 -6.31
CA ASP A 440 -33.53 -17.95 -5.97
C ASP A 440 -34.90 -17.67 -5.34
N TRP A 441 -34.96 -16.71 -4.41
CA TRP A 441 -36.22 -16.28 -3.83
C TRP A 441 -37.19 -15.70 -4.85
N LYS A 442 -36.70 -14.87 -5.78
CA LYS A 442 -37.54 -14.33 -6.88
C LYS A 442 -38.09 -15.46 -7.74
N HIS A 443 -37.25 -16.40 -8.14
CA HIS A 443 -37.66 -17.53 -8.97
C HIS A 443 -38.74 -18.38 -8.28
N TRP A 444 -38.52 -18.74 -7.02
CA TRP A 444 -39.48 -19.51 -6.24
C TRP A 444 -40.80 -18.75 -6.03
N ARG A 445 -40.74 -17.45 -5.71
CA ARG A 445 -41.92 -16.60 -5.58
C ARG A 445 -42.71 -16.52 -6.88
N ASP A 446 -42.03 -16.40 -8.02
CA ASP A 446 -42.69 -16.28 -9.32
C ASP A 446 -43.35 -17.60 -9.73
N ILE A 447 -42.74 -18.76 -9.42
CA ILE A 447 -43.36 -20.09 -9.56
C ILE A 447 -44.64 -20.18 -8.72
N ILE A 448 -44.58 -19.81 -7.44
CA ILE A 448 -45.75 -19.86 -6.55
C ILE A 448 -46.84 -18.93 -7.02
N ARG A 449 -46.49 -17.72 -7.45
CA ARG A 449 -47.44 -16.77 -7.99
C ARG A 449 -48.13 -17.33 -9.24
N ALA A 450 -47.39 -18.00 -10.13
CA ALA A 450 -47.96 -18.67 -11.29
C ALA A 450 -48.93 -19.81 -10.89
N LEU A 451 -48.57 -20.62 -9.90
CA LEU A 451 -49.45 -21.68 -9.37
C LEU A 451 -50.72 -21.09 -8.74
N ILE A 452 -50.60 -20.02 -7.96
CA ILE A 452 -51.75 -19.33 -7.36
C ILE A 452 -52.67 -18.77 -8.45
N TYR A 453 -52.11 -18.08 -9.46
CA TYR A 453 -52.91 -17.55 -10.57
C TYR A 453 -53.57 -18.64 -11.41
N ALA A 454 -52.88 -19.76 -11.65
CA ALA A 454 -53.47 -20.92 -12.33
C ALA A 454 -54.63 -21.52 -11.52
N SER A 455 -54.48 -21.63 -10.19
CA SER A 455 -55.54 -22.14 -9.31
C SER A 455 -56.75 -21.20 -9.27
N LEU A 456 -56.53 -19.88 -9.18
CA LEU A 456 -57.59 -18.87 -9.22
C LEU A 456 -58.32 -18.87 -10.57
N ALA A 457 -57.59 -18.93 -11.68
CA ALA A 457 -58.18 -19.03 -13.02
C ALA A 457 -59.00 -20.31 -13.18
N SER A 458 -58.50 -21.44 -12.68
CA SER A 458 -59.25 -22.71 -12.67
C SER A 458 -60.54 -22.60 -11.87
N LEU A 459 -60.49 -21.99 -10.68
CA LEU A 459 -61.67 -21.79 -9.83
C LEU A 459 -62.70 -20.88 -10.50
N ILE A 460 -62.26 -19.77 -11.12
CA ILE A 460 -63.14 -18.89 -11.91
C ILE A 460 -63.77 -19.67 -13.07
N MET A 461 -62.98 -20.45 -13.82
CA MET A 461 -63.51 -21.26 -14.93
C MET A 461 -64.53 -22.30 -14.45
N LEU A 462 -64.28 -22.97 -13.32
CA LEU A 462 -65.24 -23.91 -12.74
C LEU A 462 -66.53 -23.21 -12.30
N THR A 463 -66.44 -22.02 -11.70
CA THR A 463 -67.64 -21.24 -11.33
C THR A 463 -68.43 -20.81 -12.56
N LEU A 464 -67.77 -20.38 -13.64
CA LEU A 464 -68.43 -20.03 -14.91
C LEU A 464 -69.08 -21.25 -15.56
N VAL A 465 -68.41 -22.40 -15.60
CA VAL A 465 -68.97 -23.65 -16.14
C VAL A 465 -70.19 -24.09 -15.33
N ASN A 466 -70.14 -23.98 -14.00
CA ASN A 466 -71.28 -24.32 -13.15
C ASN A 466 -72.44 -23.33 -13.31
N PHE A 467 -72.15 -22.02 -13.42
CA PHE A 467 -73.16 -20.99 -13.61
C PHE A 467 -73.89 -21.13 -14.96
N PHE A 468 -73.15 -21.39 -16.03
CA PHE A 468 -73.69 -21.62 -17.38
C PHE A 468 -73.96 -23.09 -17.68
N SER A 469 -74.06 -23.95 -16.66
CA SER A 469 -74.19 -25.40 -16.84
C SER A 469 -75.43 -25.77 -17.66
N ASN A 470 -76.54 -25.08 -17.46
CA ASN A 470 -77.79 -25.29 -18.19
C ASN A 470 -77.66 -24.89 -19.67
N GLU A 471 -77.05 -23.75 -19.96
CA GLU A 471 -76.79 -23.24 -21.31
C GLU A 471 -75.80 -24.16 -22.04
N ILE A 472 -74.72 -24.57 -21.38
CA ILE A 472 -73.71 -25.50 -21.88
C ILE A 472 -74.34 -26.87 -22.15
N GLU A 473 -75.17 -27.39 -21.26
CA GLU A 473 -75.92 -28.62 -21.51
C GLU A 473 -76.90 -28.47 -22.66
N SER A 474 -77.58 -27.32 -22.79
CA SER A 474 -78.48 -27.07 -23.92
C SER A 474 -77.73 -27.07 -25.26
N ILE A 475 -76.52 -26.51 -25.29
CA ILE A 475 -75.64 -26.48 -26.46
C ILE A 475 -75.12 -27.90 -26.75
N ARG A 476 -74.68 -28.64 -25.73
CA ARG A 476 -74.26 -30.04 -25.84
C ARG A 476 -75.38 -30.91 -26.40
N ARG A 477 -76.61 -30.77 -25.89
CA ARG A 477 -77.80 -31.48 -26.40
C ARG A 477 -78.09 -31.11 -27.87
N ARG A 478 -77.98 -29.83 -28.26
CA ARG A 478 -78.13 -29.40 -29.66
C ARG A 478 -77.05 -29.99 -30.58
N TRP A 479 -75.79 -30.05 -30.12
CA TRP A 479 -74.69 -30.64 -30.86
C TRP A 479 -74.82 -32.16 -31.00
N CYS A 480 -75.18 -32.89 -29.93
CA CYS A 480 -75.45 -34.33 -29.99
C CYS A 480 -76.66 -34.66 -30.90
N ARG A 481 -77.71 -33.83 -30.91
CA ARG A 481 -78.84 -33.97 -31.85
C ARG A 481 -78.42 -33.74 -33.30
N ARG A 482 -77.54 -32.78 -33.58
CA ARG A 482 -76.95 -32.57 -34.93
C ARG A 482 -76.08 -33.76 -35.37
N LYS A 483 -75.30 -34.35 -34.46
CA LYS A 483 -74.48 -35.54 -34.76
C LYS A 483 -75.34 -36.77 -35.08
N ARG A 484 -76.39 -37.05 -34.29
CA ARG A 484 -77.36 -38.13 -34.59
C ARG A 484 -78.11 -37.93 -35.92
N ARG A 485 -78.46 -36.69 -36.29
CA ARG A 485 -79.04 -36.41 -37.62
C ARG A 485 -78.08 -36.66 -38.77
N ARG A 486 -76.77 -36.48 -38.59
CA ARG A 486 -75.74 -36.82 -39.60
C ARG A 486 -75.54 -38.34 -39.73
N GLU A 487 -75.62 -39.08 -38.63
CA GLU A 487 -75.48 -40.55 -38.63
C GLU A 487 -76.78 -41.29 -39.08
N GLY A 488 -77.96 -40.66 -38.94
CA GLY A 488 -79.25 -41.21 -39.40
C GLY A 488 -79.57 -41.04 -40.90
N TYR A 489 -78.73 -40.34 -41.68
CA TYR A 489 -78.88 -40.18 -43.13
C TYR A 489 -78.03 -41.16 -43.95
N GLY A 490 -77.56 -42.24 -43.31
CA GLY A 490 -76.74 -43.28 -43.93
C GLY A 490 -77.31 -44.67 -43.70
N THR A 491 -78.58 -44.91 -44.05
CA THR A 491 -79.11 -46.26 -44.36
C THR A 491 -80.56 -46.17 -44.84
N SER A 492 -80.74 -45.93 -46.13
CA SER A 492 -81.89 -46.42 -46.90
C SER A 492 -81.49 -46.53 -48.38
N ARG A 493 -81.11 -47.77 -48.72
CA ARG A 493 -81.10 -48.51 -50.01
C ARG A 493 -81.11 -47.73 -51.34
N VAL A 494 -80.14 -48.08 -52.19
CA VAL A 494 -80.36 -49.09 -53.26
C VAL A 494 -79.34 -50.19 -53.09
#